data_AF-A0AA41XD56-F1
#
_entry.id   AF-A0AA41XD56-F1
#
_cell.length_a   1.000
_cell.length_b   1.000
_cell.length_c   1.000
_cell.angle_alpha   90.00
_cell.angle_beta   90.00
_cell.angle_gamma   90.00
#
_symmetry.space_group_name_H-M   'P 1'
#
loop_
_entity.id
_entity.type
_entity.pdbx_description
1 polymer ?
#
loop_
_entity_poly.entity_id
_entity_poly.type
_entity_poly.pdbx_seq_one_letter_code
_entity_poly.pdbx_strand_id
1 'polypeptide(L)'
;MNSEINPGENTRTERSDPGRLRSWPAIIGLLAATVALVTGFVIAPVALLRGSYGAYTEPAALENSVATALDEYWRAGEKGFPALLSELMSYWFQWHLIKVVITALLITVIAMMSIALWQRYLRARKGAAGLLVAATGAMIVGSLVVVVLLANVQSAAAPLVSLLQVLPGSGAETTIAPTIDSIVAAALDPTNPSGESPVLTVLLAEITRYHGALAVGAFAVAGVTCAGSVTCWRRRSLSGGSSARTRRMLAAVGVFLALLAVAAVTISAVSALSALEPGLAIADIL
;
A
#
# COMPACT_ATOMS: atom_id res chain seq x y z
N MET A 1 8.02 83.91 3.97
CA MET A 1 9.31 83.36 4.42
C MET A 1 9.03 82.29 5.46
N ASN A 2 9.46 81.06 5.15
CA ASN A 2 9.63 79.83 5.93
C ASN A 2 8.38 79.23 6.63
N SER A 3 7.81 78.11 6.17
CA SER A 3 8.35 76.73 6.04
C SER A 3 8.70 76.10 7.39
N GLU A 4 7.85 75.17 7.86
CA GLU A 4 8.33 73.88 8.34
C GLU A 4 7.20 72.83 8.32
N ILE A 5 7.36 71.87 7.41
CA ILE A 5 6.59 70.64 7.28
C ILE A 5 7.32 69.61 8.15
N ASN A 6 6.66 69.07 9.19
CA ASN A 6 7.22 67.97 9.98
C ASN A 6 6.75 66.63 9.38
N PRO A 7 7.65 65.78 8.86
CA PRO A 7 7.28 64.54 8.17
C PRO A 7 7.14 63.36 9.15
N GLY A 8 5.96 62.75 9.08
CA GLY A 8 5.65 61.33 9.30
C GLY A 8 6.65 60.46 10.07
N GLU A 9 6.40 60.30 11.36
CA GLU A 9 6.87 59.14 12.13
C GLU A 9 5.85 57.99 11.97
N ASN A 10 5.95 57.28 10.85
CA ASN A 10 5.20 56.07 10.60
C ASN A 10 5.86 54.92 11.38
N THR A 11 5.59 54.81 12.69
CA THR A 11 5.91 53.62 13.46
C THR A 11 5.00 52.47 13.03
N ARG A 12 5.38 51.84 11.92
CA ARG A 12 4.82 50.58 11.45
C ARG A 12 5.20 49.51 12.47
N THR A 13 4.35 49.33 13.47
CA THR A 13 4.42 48.17 14.36
C THR A 13 4.36 46.92 13.49
N GLU A 14 5.49 46.23 13.34
CA GLU A 14 5.55 44.86 12.84
C GLU A 14 4.72 44.00 13.79
N ARG A 15 3.43 43.85 13.46
CA ARG A 15 2.56 42.87 14.07
C ARG A 15 3.10 41.50 13.63
N SER A 16 3.96 40.93 14.46
CA SER A 16 4.45 39.57 14.35
C SER A 16 3.24 38.63 14.37
N ASP A 17 2.87 38.18 13.19
CA ASP A 17 1.67 37.37 12.93
C ASP A 17 1.79 36.03 13.69
N PRO A 18 1.04 35.80 14.79
CA PRO A 18 1.25 34.64 15.68
C PRO A 18 0.95 33.29 15.00
N GLY A 19 0.29 33.30 13.83
CA GLY A 19 0.00 32.11 13.04
C GLY A 19 1.20 31.54 12.26
N ARG A 20 2.29 32.28 12.11
CA ARG A 20 3.42 31.88 11.25
C ARG A 20 4.37 30.86 11.92
N LEU A 21 4.44 30.87 13.25
CA LEU A 21 5.35 30.02 14.05
C LEU A 21 4.74 28.66 14.44
N ARG A 22 3.40 28.53 14.48
CA ARG A 22 2.71 27.30 14.96
C ARG A 22 2.69 26.14 13.97
N SER A 23 2.90 26.37 12.68
CA SER A 23 2.62 25.36 11.63
C SER A 23 3.86 24.57 11.17
N TRP A 24 5.09 25.06 11.39
CA TRP A 24 6.31 24.32 11.05
C TRP A 24 6.59 23.17 12.01
N PRO A 25 6.38 23.33 13.34
CA PRO A 25 6.43 22.22 14.27
C PRO A 25 5.50 21.07 13.88
N ALA A 26 4.31 21.38 13.34
CA ALA A 26 3.36 20.35 12.89
C ALA A 26 3.90 19.53 11.70
N ILE A 27 4.52 20.17 10.70
CA ILE A 27 5.15 19.47 9.57
C ILE A 27 6.34 18.64 10.06
N ILE A 28 7.18 19.19 10.94
CA ILE A 28 8.31 18.45 11.51
C ILE A 28 7.80 17.24 12.30
N GLY A 29 6.74 17.39 13.10
CA GLY A 29 6.10 16.31 13.84
C GLY A 29 5.53 15.24 12.92
N LEU A 30 4.84 15.61 11.83
CA LEU A 30 4.35 14.66 10.83
C LEU A 30 5.50 13.93 10.13
N LEU A 31 6.63 14.60 9.88
CA LEU A 31 7.80 13.99 9.24
C LEU A 31 8.45 12.98 10.18
N ALA A 32 8.61 13.35 11.45
CA ALA A 32 9.09 12.44 12.49
C ALA A 32 8.17 11.23 12.64
N ALA A 33 6.84 11.43 12.61
CA ALA A 33 5.87 10.34 12.63
C ALA A 33 5.97 9.44 11.39
N THR A 34 6.17 10.02 10.20
CA THR A 34 6.45 9.26 8.96
C THR A 34 7.67 8.36 9.13
N VAL A 35 8.80 8.92 9.61
CA VAL A 35 10.02 8.15 9.84
C VAL A 35 9.79 7.04 10.86
N ALA A 36 9.16 7.36 12.00
CA ALA A 36 8.87 6.37 13.04
C ALA A 36 7.98 5.22 12.54
N LEU A 37 6.95 5.52 11.73
CA LEU A 37 6.06 4.51 11.15
C LEU A 37 6.78 3.65 10.09
N VAL A 38 7.65 4.25 9.27
CA VAL A 38 8.48 3.49 8.32
C VAL A 38 9.44 2.55 9.05
N THR A 39 10.09 3.02 10.11
CA THR A 39 10.92 2.16 10.97
C THR A 39 10.08 1.07 11.64
N GLY A 40 8.90 1.42 12.15
CA GLY A 40 7.95 0.48 12.74
C GLY A 40 7.49 -0.60 11.75
N PHE A 41 7.26 -0.25 10.48
CA PHE A 41 6.86 -1.20 9.45
C PHE A 41 7.87 -2.34 9.26
N VAL A 42 9.16 -2.06 9.46
CA VAL A 42 10.24 -3.04 9.34
C VAL A 42 10.41 -3.84 10.63
N ILE A 43 10.42 -3.16 11.78
CA ILE A 43 10.84 -3.76 13.06
C ILE A 43 9.68 -4.40 13.82
N ALA A 44 8.49 -3.79 13.79
CA ALA A 44 7.37 -4.20 14.63
C ALA A 44 6.91 -5.65 14.39
N PRO A 45 6.80 -6.17 13.15
CA PRO A 45 6.39 -7.56 12.94
C PRO A 45 7.32 -8.55 13.64
N VAL A 46 8.65 -8.41 13.47
CA VAL A 46 9.64 -9.26 14.15
C VAL A 46 9.54 -9.09 15.67
N ALA A 47 9.53 -7.84 16.15
CA ALA A 47 9.58 -7.55 17.59
C ALA A 47 8.35 -8.08 18.33
N LEU A 48 7.16 -7.96 17.73
CA LEU A 48 5.90 -8.41 18.33
C LEU A 48 5.71 -9.92 18.27
N LEU A 49 6.22 -10.57 17.22
CA LEU A 49 6.00 -12.00 17.00
C LEU A 49 7.12 -12.90 17.53
N ARG A 50 8.29 -12.34 17.89
CA ARG A 50 9.44 -13.12 18.37
C ARG A 50 9.12 -14.06 19.53
N GLY A 51 8.24 -13.66 20.45
CA GLY A 51 7.89 -14.48 21.62
C GLY A 51 7.09 -15.73 21.28
N SER A 52 6.26 -15.68 20.24
CA SER A 52 5.36 -16.78 19.84
C SER A 52 5.88 -17.56 18.62
N TYR A 53 6.69 -16.92 17.77
CA TYR A 53 7.08 -17.42 16.44
C TYR A 53 8.58 -17.23 16.15
N GLY A 54 9.43 -17.24 17.18
CA GLY A 54 10.87 -16.97 17.05
C GLY A 54 11.58 -17.84 15.99
N ALA A 55 11.11 -19.08 15.80
CA ALA A 55 11.64 -20.02 14.82
C ALA A 55 11.56 -19.54 13.36
N TYR A 56 10.62 -18.67 13.03
CA TYR A 56 10.39 -18.18 11.66
C TYR A 56 10.98 -16.80 11.38
N THR A 57 11.77 -16.25 12.31
CA THR A 57 12.41 -14.94 12.14
C THR A 57 13.62 -14.99 11.21
N GLU A 58 14.22 -16.18 11.04
CA GLU A 58 15.30 -16.42 10.09
C GLU A 58 14.71 -16.82 8.72
N PRO A 59 15.07 -16.13 7.62
CA PRO A 59 14.50 -16.41 6.30
C PRO A 59 14.64 -17.87 5.85
N ALA A 60 15.81 -18.48 6.05
CA ALA A 60 16.07 -19.86 5.66
C ALA A 60 15.23 -20.87 6.49
N ALA A 61 15.00 -20.58 7.78
CA ALA A 61 14.17 -21.44 8.62
C ALA A 61 12.69 -21.38 8.18
N LEU A 62 12.21 -20.18 7.83
CA LEU A 62 10.87 -20.00 7.27
C LEU A 62 10.71 -20.73 5.93
N GLU A 63 11.64 -20.53 4.99
CA GLU A 63 11.62 -21.16 3.67
C GLU A 63 11.58 -22.69 3.78
N ASN A 64 12.47 -23.27 4.58
CA ASN A 64 12.50 -24.71 4.82
C ASN A 64 11.20 -25.23 5.48
N SER A 65 10.62 -24.46 6.40
CA SER A 65 9.37 -24.83 7.06
C SER A 65 8.19 -24.81 6.09
N VAL A 66 8.12 -23.80 5.20
CA VAL A 66 7.09 -23.72 4.16
C VAL A 66 7.23 -24.88 3.18
N ALA A 67 8.44 -25.17 2.72
CA ALA A 67 8.70 -26.30 1.82
C ALA A 67 8.26 -27.63 2.44
N THR A 68 8.66 -27.87 3.69
CA THR A 68 8.29 -29.10 4.42
C THR A 68 6.78 -29.23 4.58
N ALA A 69 6.11 -28.14 5.02
CA ALA A 69 4.67 -28.14 5.25
C ALA A 69 3.86 -28.30 3.96
N LEU A 70 4.34 -27.73 2.84
CA LEU A 70 3.69 -27.87 1.54
C LEU A 70 3.80 -29.29 0.99
N ASP A 71 4.98 -29.90 1.08
CA ASP A 71 5.19 -31.31 0.67
C ASP A 71 4.32 -32.26 1.49
N GLU A 72 4.26 -32.08 2.81
CA GLU A 72 3.37 -32.84 3.68
C GLU A 72 1.90 -32.67 3.28
N TYR A 73 1.46 -31.42 3.07
CA TYR A 73 0.08 -31.12 2.71
C TYR A 73 -0.32 -31.73 1.36
N TRP A 74 0.56 -31.62 0.35
CA TRP A 74 0.31 -32.18 -0.97
C TRP A 74 0.25 -33.71 -0.93
N ARG A 75 1.16 -34.37 -0.21
CA ARG A 75 1.20 -35.84 -0.09
C ARG A 75 0.01 -36.40 0.68
N ALA A 76 -0.49 -35.68 1.69
CA ALA A 76 -1.68 -36.09 2.43
C ALA A 76 -2.92 -36.10 1.54
N GLY A 77 -3.03 -35.16 0.60
CA GLY A 77 -4.17 -35.08 -0.32
C GLY A 77 -5.50 -34.68 0.34
N GLU A 78 -5.48 -34.33 1.63
CA GLU A 78 -6.67 -33.98 2.40
C GLU A 78 -6.99 -32.48 2.35
N LYS A 79 -8.20 -32.10 2.74
CA LYS A 79 -8.59 -30.67 2.82
C LYS A 79 -8.00 -29.95 4.04
N GLY A 80 -7.64 -30.70 5.09
CA GLY A 80 -7.16 -30.13 6.34
C GLY A 80 -5.71 -29.71 6.22
N PHE A 81 -5.38 -28.51 6.68
CA PHE A 81 -3.99 -28.06 6.74
C PHE A 81 -3.24 -28.83 7.84
N PRO A 82 -2.03 -29.35 7.55
CA PRO A 82 -1.13 -29.87 8.58
C PRO A 82 -0.88 -28.83 9.67
N ALA A 83 -0.52 -29.29 10.87
CA ALA A 83 -0.31 -28.43 12.03
C ALA A 83 0.74 -27.34 11.73
N LEU A 84 1.85 -27.73 11.09
CA LEU A 84 2.92 -26.80 10.71
C LEU A 84 2.44 -25.75 9.71
N LEU A 85 1.67 -26.14 8.68
CA LEU A 85 1.13 -25.19 7.70
C LEU A 85 0.16 -24.20 8.35
N SER A 86 -0.70 -24.69 9.25
CA SER A 86 -1.64 -23.85 10.00
C SER A 86 -0.93 -22.84 10.89
N GLU A 87 0.18 -23.24 11.52
CA GLU A 87 1.01 -22.37 12.34
C GLU A 87 1.71 -21.29 11.49
N LEU A 88 2.31 -21.68 10.36
CA LEU A 88 2.94 -20.78 9.41
C LEU A 88 1.94 -19.76 8.85
N MET A 89 0.75 -20.19 8.47
CA MET A 89 -0.32 -19.30 8.02
C MET A 89 -0.74 -18.30 9.10
N SER A 90 -0.80 -18.75 10.36
CA SER A 90 -1.13 -17.89 11.51
C SER A 90 -0.04 -16.83 11.76
N TYR A 91 1.22 -17.23 11.71
CA TYR A 91 2.37 -16.33 11.78
C TYR A 91 2.34 -15.30 10.65
N TRP A 92 2.18 -15.76 9.41
CA TRP A 92 2.22 -14.92 8.21
C TRP A 92 1.06 -13.93 8.16
N PHE A 93 -0.14 -14.38 8.54
CA PHE A 93 -1.30 -13.53 8.74
C PHE A 93 -1.01 -12.38 9.70
N GLN A 94 -0.52 -12.68 10.91
CA GLN A 94 -0.24 -11.66 11.92
C GLN A 94 0.86 -10.69 11.47
N TRP A 95 1.90 -11.22 10.82
CA TRP A 95 2.99 -10.43 10.27
C TRP A 95 2.50 -9.37 9.28
N HIS A 96 1.65 -9.75 8.33
CA HIS A 96 1.07 -8.82 7.37
C HIS A 96 -0.01 -7.93 7.98
N LEU A 97 -0.81 -8.42 8.93
CA LEU A 97 -1.82 -7.62 9.62
C LEU A 97 -1.20 -6.44 10.38
N ILE A 98 -0.06 -6.65 11.06
CA ILE A 98 0.69 -5.57 11.71
C ILE A 98 1.09 -4.49 10.69
N LYS A 99 1.58 -4.92 9.51
CA LYS A 99 1.94 -4.02 8.41
C LYS A 99 0.74 -3.28 7.83
N VAL A 100 -0.43 -3.91 7.74
CA VAL A 100 -1.69 -3.25 7.32
C VAL A 100 -2.02 -2.08 8.26
N VAL A 101 -1.95 -2.30 9.58
CA VAL A 101 -2.25 -1.26 10.57
C VAL A 101 -1.26 -0.10 10.45
N ILE A 102 0.04 -0.39 10.36
CA ILE A 102 1.09 0.64 10.27
C ILE A 102 0.97 1.44 8.97
N THR A 103 0.72 0.77 7.84
CA THR A 103 0.57 1.45 6.54
C THR A 103 -0.68 2.32 6.48
N ALA A 104 -1.80 1.90 7.08
CA ALA A 104 -3.00 2.73 7.19
C ALA A 104 -2.74 4.02 8.00
N LEU A 105 -2.01 3.92 9.11
CA LEU A 105 -1.58 5.09 9.88
C LEU A 105 -0.63 5.99 9.08
N LEU A 106 0.31 5.39 8.34
CA LEU A 106 1.28 6.11 7.52
C LEU A 106 0.59 6.90 6.39
N ILE A 107 -0.40 6.31 5.71
CA ILE A 107 -1.21 7.01 4.70
C ILE A 107 -1.89 8.24 5.32
N THR A 108 -2.45 8.09 6.52
CA THR A 108 -3.12 9.19 7.23
C THR A 108 -2.14 10.34 7.51
N VAL A 109 -0.95 10.03 8.05
CA VAL A 109 0.10 11.02 8.34
C VAL A 109 0.56 11.73 7.06
N ILE A 110 0.79 10.98 5.98
CA ILE A 110 1.23 11.56 4.69
C ILE A 110 0.12 12.42 4.07
N ALA A 111 -1.15 12.01 4.18
CA ALA A 111 -2.28 12.80 3.70
C ALA A 111 -2.37 14.15 4.45
N MET A 112 -2.26 14.13 5.78
CA MET A 112 -2.22 15.34 6.60
C MET A 112 -1.04 16.25 6.22
N MET A 113 0.14 15.64 6.00
CA MET A 113 1.34 16.35 5.55
C MET A 113 1.12 17.03 4.20
N SER A 114 0.59 16.28 3.23
CA SER A 114 0.28 16.77 1.88
C SER A 114 -0.68 17.95 1.93
N ILE A 115 -1.77 17.84 2.71
CA ILE A 115 -2.73 18.93 2.93
C ILE A 115 -2.03 20.16 3.52
N ALA A 116 -1.21 20.00 4.55
CA ALA A 116 -0.50 21.10 5.19
C ALA A 116 0.47 21.80 4.22
N LEU A 117 1.19 21.04 3.39
CA LEU A 117 2.10 21.55 2.37
C LEU A 117 1.35 22.31 1.26
N TRP A 118 0.24 21.77 0.77
CA TRP A 118 -0.61 22.43 -0.22
C TRP A 118 -1.21 23.74 0.30
N GLN A 119 -1.73 23.75 1.53
CA GLN A 119 -2.25 24.97 2.16
C GLN A 119 -1.17 26.06 2.27
N ARG A 120 0.07 25.68 2.56
CA ARG A 120 1.20 26.62 2.62
C ARG A 120 1.63 27.12 1.26
N TYR A 121 1.69 26.23 0.27
CA TYR A 121 1.95 26.60 -1.12
C TYR A 121 0.97 27.69 -1.62
N LEU A 122 -0.32 27.55 -1.28
CA LEU A 122 -1.33 28.54 -1.66
C LEU A 122 -1.13 29.90 -0.97
N ARG A 123 -0.65 29.93 0.28
CA ARG A 123 -0.43 31.16 1.06
C ARG A 123 0.90 31.86 0.78
N ALA A 124 1.85 31.20 0.11
CA ALA A 124 3.20 31.72 -0.11
C ALA A 124 3.23 32.93 -1.07
N ARG A 125 3.88 34.04 -0.66
CA ARG A 125 4.03 35.24 -1.51
C ARG A 125 5.27 35.18 -2.43
N LYS A 126 6.37 34.56 -1.99
CA LYS A 126 7.62 34.31 -2.74
C LYS A 126 8.17 32.92 -2.36
N GLY A 127 8.99 32.29 -3.22
CA GLY A 127 9.68 31.03 -2.91
C GLY A 127 8.78 29.78 -2.81
N ALA A 128 7.67 29.72 -3.54
CA ALA A 128 6.68 28.64 -3.41
C ALA A 128 7.07 27.30 -4.09
N ALA A 129 8.15 27.28 -4.88
CA ALA A 129 8.55 26.10 -5.66
C ALA A 129 8.88 24.90 -4.76
N GLY A 130 9.65 25.09 -3.68
CA GLY A 130 9.98 24.01 -2.75
C GLY A 130 8.75 23.40 -2.07
N LEU A 131 7.74 24.22 -1.72
CA LEU A 131 6.47 23.73 -1.16
C LEU A 131 5.65 22.94 -2.19
N LEU A 132 5.67 23.35 -3.46
CA LEU A 132 5.01 22.62 -4.54
C LEU A 132 5.66 21.24 -4.73
N VAL A 133 6.99 21.19 -4.78
CA VAL A 133 7.75 19.94 -4.91
C VAL A 133 7.47 19.02 -3.73
N ALA A 134 7.54 19.54 -2.50
CA ALA A 134 7.26 18.76 -1.30
C ALA A 134 5.81 18.24 -1.26
N ALA A 135 4.81 19.06 -1.59
CA ALA A 135 3.42 18.65 -1.60
C ALA A 135 3.15 17.56 -2.67
N THR A 136 3.75 17.73 -3.85
CA THR A 136 3.66 16.76 -4.94
C THR A 136 4.35 15.44 -4.59
N GLY A 137 5.55 15.53 -4.02
CA GLY A 137 6.30 14.37 -3.52
C GLY A 137 5.52 13.61 -2.45
N ALA A 138 4.89 14.31 -1.50
CA ALA A 138 4.05 13.68 -0.48
C ALA A 138 2.85 12.93 -1.10
N MET A 139 2.23 13.45 -2.16
CA MET A 139 1.16 12.72 -2.87
C MET A 139 1.68 11.45 -3.55
N ILE A 140 2.83 11.54 -4.23
CA ILE A 140 3.44 10.37 -4.90
C ILE A 140 3.79 9.30 -3.87
N VAL A 141 4.49 9.67 -2.79
CA VAL A 141 4.85 8.75 -1.71
C VAL A 141 3.59 8.15 -1.06
N GLY A 142 2.55 8.96 -0.83
CA GLY A 142 1.28 8.49 -0.31
C GLY A 142 0.63 7.41 -1.19
N SER A 143 0.64 7.61 -2.51
CA SER A 143 0.13 6.61 -3.46
C SER A 143 0.95 5.32 -3.46
N LEU A 144 2.27 5.41 -3.32
CA LEU A 144 3.13 4.22 -3.17
C LEU A 144 2.80 3.46 -1.88
N VAL A 145 2.56 4.18 -0.78
CA VAL A 145 2.17 3.54 0.49
C VAL A 145 0.80 2.85 0.38
N VAL A 146 -0.13 3.37 -0.42
CA VAL A 146 -1.40 2.68 -0.73
C VAL A 146 -1.15 1.34 -1.43
N VAL A 147 -0.21 1.27 -2.38
CA VAL A 147 0.17 0.00 -3.03
C VAL A 147 0.73 -0.98 -1.99
N VAL A 148 1.59 -0.50 -1.08
CA VAL A 148 2.13 -1.32 0.02
C VAL A 148 1.00 -1.82 0.94
N LEU A 149 0.01 -0.98 1.26
CA LEU A 149 -1.17 -1.40 2.03
C LEU A 149 -1.91 -2.53 1.33
N LEU A 150 -2.24 -2.38 0.03
CA LEU A 150 -2.95 -3.40 -0.75
C LEU A 150 -2.17 -4.72 -0.78
N ALA A 151 -0.86 -4.67 -0.99
CA ALA A 151 0.02 -5.83 -0.97
C ALA A 151 0.02 -6.56 0.39
N ASN A 152 -0.09 -5.83 1.50
CA ASN A 152 -0.19 -6.47 2.81
C ASN A 152 -1.61 -6.98 3.11
N VAL A 153 -2.66 -6.31 2.61
CA VAL A 153 -4.04 -6.79 2.74
C VAL A 153 -4.24 -8.10 1.98
N GLN A 154 -3.77 -8.21 0.73
CA GLN A 154 -3.87 -9.46 -0.03
C GLN A 154 -3.08 -10.60 0.64
N SER A 155 -1.89 -10.30 1.16
CA SER A 155 -1.04 -11.29 1.85
C SER A 155 -1.67 -11.78 3.15
N ALA A 156 -2.36 -10.89 3.88
CA ALA A 156 -3.14 -11.29 5.07
C ALA A 156 -4.44 -12.01 4.69
N ALA A 157 -5.06 -11.69 3.56
CA ALA A 157 -6.32 -12.32 3.15
C ALA A 157 -6.15 -13.79 2.75
N ALA A 158 -5.03 -14.13 2.12
CA ALA A 158 -4.68 -15.50 1.73
C ALA A 158 -3.20 -15.79 2.08
N PRO A 159 -2.91 -16.07 3.37
CA PRO A 159 -1.55 -16.27 3.86
C PRO A 159 -0.83 -17.42 3.16
N LEU A 160 -1.56 -18.47 2.77
CA LEU A 160 -0.99 -19.63 2.08
C LEU A 160 -0.32 -19.22 0.77
N VAL A 161 -1.03 -18.48 -0.09
CA VAL A 161 -0.49 -18.02 -1.39
C VAL A 161 0.72 -17.12 -1.20
N SER A 162 0.68 -16.23 -0.21
CA SER A 162 1.81 -15.35 0.08
C SER A 162 3.01 -16.11 0.64
N LEU A 163 2.80 -17.21 1.38
CA LEU A 163 3.86 -18.11 1.82
C LEU A 163 4.48 -18.90 0.65
N LEU A 164 3.68 -19.29 -0.35
CA LEU A 164 4.22 -19.95 -1.55
C LEU A 164 5.27 -19.08 -2.26
N GLN A 165 5.09 -17.76 -2.24
CA GLN A 165 6.06 -16.79 -2.82
C GLN A 165 7.38 -16.67 -2.03
N VAL A 166 7.48 -17.30 -0.85
CA VAL A 166 8.73 -17.42 -0.09
C VAL A 166 9.60 -18.55 -0.65
N LEU A 167 8.99 -19.54 -1.31
CA LEU A 167 9.73 -20.63 -1.92
C LEU A 167 10.60 -20.11 -3.08
N PRO A 168 11.78 -20.72 -3.29
CA PRO A 168 12.60 -20.40 -4.44
C PRO A 168 11.84 -20.80 -5.71
N GLY A 169 11.82 -19.90 -6.71
CA GLY A 169 11.05 -20.11 -7.93
C GLY A 169 11.49 -21.34 -8.72
N SER A 170 10.60 -21.83 -9.60
CA SER A 170 10.86 -22.94 -10.52
C SER A 170 12.26 -22.85 -11.17
N GLY A 171 13.11 -23.86 -10.96
CA GLY A 171 14.47 -23.93 -11.53
C GLY A 171 15.62 -23.95 -10.52
N ALA A 172 15.36 -23.71 -9.23
CA ALA A 172 16.33 -24.01 -8.18
C ALA A 172 16.31 -25.53 -7.88
N GLU A 173 17.47 -26.20 -7.91
CA GLU A 173 17.60 -27.59 -7.46
C GLU A 173 17.31 -27.68 -5.96
N THR A 174 16.03 -27.83 -5.61
CA THR A 174 15.53 -27.92 -4.24
C THR A 174 14.71 -29.18 -4.06
N THR A 175 14.64 -29.66 -2.83
CA THR A 175 13.87 -30.87 -2.49
C THR A 175 12.37 -30.70 -2.72
N ILE A 176 11.86 -29.47 -2.84
CA ILE A 176 10.45 -29.15 -3.05
C ILE A 176 10.06 -29.03 -4.52
N ALA A 177 11.03 -28.92 -5.44
CA ALA A 177 10.77 -28.74 -6.87
C ALA A 177 9.83 -29.82 -7.48
N PRO A 178 9.96 -31.13 -7.18
CA PRO A 178 9.05 -32.13 -7.72
C PRO A 178 7.59 -31.95 -7.26
N THR A 179 7.40 -31.45 -6.04
CA THR A 179 6.08 -31.15 -5.48
C THR A 179 5.48 -29.93 -6.16
N ILE A 180 6.28 -28.88 -6.38
CA ILE A 180 5.86 -27.70 -7.15
C ILE A 180 5.43 -28.10 -8.57
N ASP A 181 6.27 -28.86 -9.28
CA ASP A 181 5.98 -29.32 -10.65
C ASP A 181 4.68 -30.14 -10.70
N SER A 182 4.47 -31.00 -9.69
CA SER A 182 3.24 -31.79 -9.56
C SER A 182 2.00 -30.93 -9.31
N ILE A 183 2.11 -29.87 -8.51
CA ILE A 183 1.00 -28.92 -8.26
C ILE A 183 0.67 -28.16 -9.54
N VAL A 184 1.69 -27.62 -10.21
CA VAL A 184 1.52 -26.85 -11.46
C VAL A 184 0.91 -27.72 -12.56
N ALA A 185 1.42 -28.95 -12.75
CA ALA A 185 0.86 -29.87 -13.73
C ALA A 185 -0.61 -30.19 -13.45
N ALA A 186 -0.97 -30.43 -12.19
CA ALA A 186 -2.36 -30.69 -11.81
C ALA A 186 -3.28 -29.47 -11.97
N ALA A 187 -2.77 -28.27 -11.68
CA ALA A 187 -3.52 -27.01 -11.82
C ALA A 187 -3.80 -26.63 -13.28
N LEU A 188 -2.90 -27.02 -14.19
CA LEU A 188 -2.99 -26.75 -15.63
C LEU A 188 -3.72 -27.84 -16.42
N ASP A 189 -4.12 -28.95 -15.80
CA ASP A 189 -4.81 -30.05 -16.48
C ASP A 189 -6.25 -29.65 -16.87
N PRO A 190 -6.56 -29.45 -18.18
CA PRO A 190 -7.89 -29.04 -18.61
C PRO A 190 -8.91 -30.17 -18.55
N THR A 191 -8.45 -31.43 -18.44
CA THR A 191 -9.32 -32.61 -18.37
C THR A 191 -9.79 -32.88 -16.95
N ASN A 192 -9.09 -32.35 -15.95
CA ASN A 192 -9.45 -32.48 -14.55
C ASN A 192 -9.09 -31.25 -13.70
N PRO A 193 -9.73 -30.08 -13.93
CA PRO A 193 -9.31 -28.79 -13.35
C PRO A 193 -9.44 -28.67 -11.81
N SER A 194 -9.85 -29.73 -11.11
CA SER A 194 -9.97 -29.84 -9.64
C SER A 194 -10.59 -31.19 -9.21
N GLY A 195 -11.20 -31.93 -10.13
CA GLY A 195 -12.08 -33.07 -9.90
C GLY A 195 -11.35 -34.36 -9.57
N GLU A 196 -10.70 -34.38 -8.41
CA GLU A 196 -10.50 -35.55 -7.53
C GLU A 196 -9.51 -35.22 -6.40
N SER A 197 -8.78 -34.09 -6.47
CA SER A 197 -7.82 -33.65 -5.46
C SER A 197 -8.43 -32.58 -4.53
N PRO A 198 -8.77 -32.93 -3.28
CA PRO A 198 -9.29 -31.98 -2.30
C PRO A 198 -8.29 -30.86 -1.97
N VAL A 199 -6.99 -31.20 -1.91
CA VAL A 199 -5.90 -30.25 -1.64
C VAL A 199 -5.78 -29.21 -2.75
N LEU A 200 -5.85 -29.61 -4.03
CA LEU A 200 -5.78 -28.69 -5.17
C LEU A 200 -6.96 -27.72 -5.16
N THR A 201 -8.16 -28.21 -4.83
CA THR A 201 -9.35 -27.34 -4.72
C THR A 201 -9.16 -26.24 -3.68
N VAL A 202 -8.55 -26.56 -2.53
CA VAL A 202 -8.25 -25.57 -1.48
C VAL A 202 -7.17 -24.58 -1.93
N LEU A 203 -6.11 -25.05 -2.59
CA LEU A 203 -5.05 -24.19 -3.11
C LEU A 203 -5.59 -23.18 -4.13
N LEU A 204 -6.38 -23.64 -5.10
CA LEU A 204 -7.00 -22.77 -6.10
C LEU A 204 -7.97 -21.77 -5.47
N ALA A 205 -8.74 -22.18 -4.46
CA ALA A 205 -9.62 -21.27 -3.74
C ALA A 205 -8.85 -20.16 -3.00
N GLU A 206 -7.69 -20.48 -2.41
CA GLU A 206 -6.83 -19.48 -1.77
C GLU A 206 -6.20 -18.51 -2.81
N ILE A 207 -5.87 -18.99 -4.02
CA ILE A 207 -5.42 -18.13 -5.15
C ILE A 207 -6.51 -17.15 -5.56
N THR A 208 -7.74 -17.63 -5.74
CA THR A 208 -8.91 -16.77 -6.02
C THR A 208 -9.09 -15.73 -4.90
N ARG A 209 -8.92 -16.12 -3.63
CA ARG A 209 -9.03 -15.20 -2.49
C ARG A 209 -7.91 -14.15 -2.47
N TYR A 210 -6.69 -14.54 -2.77
CA TYR A 210 -5.51 -13.65 -2.84
C TYR A 210 -5.71 -12.54 -3.87
N HIS A 211 -5.99 -12.92 -5.12
CA HIS A 211 -6.21 -11.96 -6.20
C HIS A 211 -7.54 -11.21 -6.05
N GLY A 212 -8.58 -11.86 -5.52
CA GLY A 212 -9.86 -11.21 -5.21
C GLY A 212 -9.71 -10.08 -4.19
N ALA A 213 -8.91 -10.28 -3.14
CA ALA A 213 -8.65 -9.24 -2.14
C ALA A 213 -7.96 -8.01 -2.74
N LEU A 214 -6.95 -8.22 -3.61
CA LEU A 214 -6.30 -7.12 -4.34
C LEU A 214 -7.28 -6.43 -5.30
N ALA A 215 -8.11 -7.21 -6.01
CA ALA A 215 -9.08 -6.67 -6.96
C ALA A 215 -10.09 -5.73 -6.28
N VAL A 216 -10.67 -6.16 -5.16
CA VAL A 216 -11.63 -5.38 -4.37
C VAL A 216 -10.96 -4.13 -3.77
N GLY A 217 -9.76 -4.29 -3.19
CA GLY A 217 -9.03 -3.18 -2.59
C GLY A 217 -8.64 -2.11 -3.61
N ALA A 218 -8.12 -2.52 -4.76
CA ALA A 218 -7.77 -1.61 -5.86
C ALA A 218 -9.02 -0.91 -6.43
N PHE A 219 -10.15 -1.62 -6.57
CA PHE A 219 -11.41 -1.01 -6.99
C PHE A 219 -11.90 0.07 -6.01
N ALA A 220 -11.79 -0.17 -4.71
CA ALA A 220 -12.13 0.83 -3.69
C ALA A 220 -11.24 2.08 -3.80
N VAL A 221 -9.94 1.91 -4.00
CA VAL A 221 -8.99 3.00 -4.23
C VAL A 221 -9.35 3.78 -5.51
N ALA A 222 -9.72 3.09 -6.59
CA ALA A 222 -10.18 3.73 -7.82
C ALA A 222 -11.42 4.61 -7.58
N GLY A 223 -12.40 4.11 -6.83
CA GLY A 223 -13.61 4.87 -6.48
C GLY A 223 -13.29 6.17 -5.71
N VAL A 224 -12.46 6.08 -4.67
CA VAL A 224 -12.06 7.24 -3.85
C VAL A 224 -11.30 8.27 -4.67
N THR A 225 -10.34 7.83 -5.49
CA THR A 225 -9.50 8.72 -6.30
C THR A 225 -10.29 9.35 -7.45
N CYS A 226 -11.18 8.59 -8.10
CA CYS A 226 -12.11 9.12 -9.10
C CYS A 226 -13.03 10.21 -8.49
N ALA A 227 -13.66 9.94 -7.34
CA ALA A 227 -14.50 10.92 -6.64
C ALA A 227 -13.71 12.18 -6.25
N GLY A 228 -12.46 12.01 -5.79
CA GLY A 228 -11.55 13.11 -5.50
C GLY A 228 -11.20 13.95 -6.73
N SER A 229 -10.94 13.30 -7.88
CA SER A 229 -10.69 13.98 -9.16
C SER A 229 -11.90 14.80 -9.62
N VAL A 230 -13.09 14.20 -9.62
CA VAL A 230 -14.37 14.87 -9.94
C VAL A 230 -14.59 16.08 -9.02
N THR A 231 -14.32 15.92 -7.72
CA THR A 231 -14.45 17.01 -6.75
C THR A 231 -13.47 18.15 -7.05
N CYS A 232 -12.22 17.84 -7.41
CA CYS A 232 -11.26 18.86 -7.83
C CYS A 232 -11.73 19.61 -9.07
N TRP A 233 -12.33 18.92 -10.03
CA TRP A 233 -12.81 19.52 -11.29
C TRP A 233 -14.00 20.43 -11.05
N ARG A 234 -14.98 19.96 -10.26
CA ARG A 234 -16.14 20.76 -9.85
C ARG A 234 -15.71 22.00 -9.06
N ARG A 235 -14.77 21.87 -8.12
CA ARG A 235 -14.26 23.03 -7.38
C ARG A 235 -13.54 24.01 -8.30
N ARG A 236 -12.80 23.51 -9.29
CA ARG A 236 -12.10 24.36 -10.27
C ARG A 236 -13.08 25.15 -11.14
N SER A 237 -14.17 24.55 -11.62
CA SER A 237 -15.17 25.25 -12.45
C SER A 237 -15.94 26.31 -11.67
N LEU A 238 -16.23 26.05 -10.39
CA LEU A 238 -16.91 27.00 -9.49
C LEU A 238 -16.00 28.13 -9.00
N SER A 239 -14.69 28.04 -9.21
CA SER A 239 -13.68 28.97 -8.68
C SER A 239 -13.52 30.26 -9.51
N GLY A 240 -14.60 30.84 -10.04
CA GLY A 240 -14.59 32.02 -10.92
C GLY A 240 -13.81 33.22 -10.38
N GLY A 241 -13.78 33.41 -9.05
CA GLY A 241 -13.03 34.46 -8.35
C GLY A 241 -11.71 34.03 -7.67
N SER A 242 -11.30 32.75 -7.75
CA SER A 242 -10.08 32.28 -7.07
C SER A 242 -8.81 32.59 -7.86
N SER A 243 -7.67 32.67 -7.13
CA SER A 243 -6.36 32.88 -7.75
C SER A 243 -6.01 31.80 -8.79
N ALA A 244 -5.31 32.19 -9.85
CA ALA A 244 -4.86 31.26 -10.90
C ALA A 244 -4.06 30.07 -10.34
N ARG A 245 -3.34 30.28 -9.23
CA ARG A 245 -2.59 29.24 -8.51
C ARG A 245 -3.49 28.14 -7.94
N THR A 246 -4.61 28.52 -7.32
CA THR A 246 -5.59 27.57 -6.76
C THR A 246 -6.20 26.71 -7.88
N ARG A 247 -6.55 27.33 -9.00
CA ARG A 247 -7.06 26.59 -10.17
C ARG A 247 -6.03 25.61 -10.72
N ARG A 248 -4.75 26.01 -10.84
CA ARG A 248 -3.66 25.12 -11.29
C ARG A 248 -3.43 23.97 -10.32
N MET A 249 -3.42 24.23 -9.01
CA MET A 249 -3.33 23.17 -8.00
C MET A 249 -4.48 22.18 -8.15
N LEU A 250 -5.72 22.65 -8.18
CA LEU A 250 -6.88 21.78 -8.32
C LEU A 250 -6.78 20.92 -9.58
N ALA A 251 -6.35 21.51 -10.71
CA ALA A 251 -6.07 20.77 -11.94
C ALA A 251 -4.95 19.72 -11.76
N ALA A 252 -3.80 20.09 -11.22
CA ALA A 252 -2.71 19.12 -11.05
C ALA A 252 -3.12 17.93 -10.15
N VAL A 253 -3.78 18.23 -9.02
CA VAL A 253 -4.25 17.21 -8.09
C VAL A 253 -5.31 16.30 -8.72
N GLY A 254 -6.31 16.85 -9.41
CA GLY A 254 -7.32 15.99 -10.03
C GLY A 254 -6.82 15.21 -11.25
N VAL A 255 -5.79 15.69 -11.98
CA VAL A 255 -5.15 14.89 -13.04
C VAL A 255 -4.45 13.72 -12.38
N PHE A 256 -3.67 13.98 -11.33
CA PHE A 256 -2.99 12.94 -10.57
C PHE A 256 -3.96 11.89 -10.03
N LEU A 257 -5.08 12.32 -9.43
CA LEU A 257 -6.10 11.42 -8.91
C LEU A 257 -6.81 10.63 -10.02
N ALA A 258 -7.03 11.23 -11.19
CA ALA A 258 -7.59 10.51 -12.34
C ALA A 258 -6.62 9.43 -12.86
N LEU A 259 -5.33 9.75 -12.97
CA LEU A 259 -4.30 8.78 -13.36
C LEU A 259 -4.20 7.63 -12.35
N LEU A 260 -4.24 7.94 -11.05
CA LEU A 260 -4.25 6.94 -10.00
C LEU A 260 -5.51 6.06 -10.05
N ALA A 261 -6.67 6.64 -10.35
CA ALA A 261 -7.92 5.88 -10.55
C ALA A 261 -7.79 4.90 -11.72
N VAL A 262 -7.24 5.35 -12.86
CA VAL A 262 -7.00 4.47 -14.03
C VAL A 262 -6.06 3.32 -13.66
N ALA A 263 -4.92 3.61 -13.03
CA ALA A 263 -3.97 2.58 -12.60
C ALA A 263 -4.62 1.57 -11.64
N ALA A 264 -5.42 2.05 -10.68
CA ALA A 264 -6.12 1.20 -9.72
C ALA A 264 -7.21 0.32 -10.39
N VAL A 265 -7.93 0.84 -11.40
CA VAL A 265 -8.85 0.04 -12.21
C VAL A 265 -8.10 -1.04 -12.98
N THR A 266 -6.94 -0.72 -13.58
CA THR A 266 -6.12 -1.70 -14.30
C THR A 266 -5.65 -2.82 -13.36
N ILE A 267 -5.11 -2.47 -12.18
CA ILE A 267 -4.70 -3.47 -11.17
C ILE A 267 -5.89 -4.33 -10.76
N SER A 268 -7.05 -3.71 -10.53
CA SER A 268 -8.28 -4.41 -10.15
C SER A 268 -8.73 -5.41 -11.23
N ALA A 269 -8.75 -4.98 -12.50
CA ALA A 269 -9.13 -5.81 -13.62
C ALA A 269 -8.18 -6.99 -13.83
N VAL A 270 -6.86 -6.75 -13.83
CA VAL A 270 -5.85 -7.81 -13.97
C VAL A 270 -5.99 -8.82 -12.81
N SER A 271 -6.15 -8.34 -11.59
CA SER A 271 -6.31 -9.21 -10.42
C SER A 271 -7.62 -10.01 -10.50
N ALA A 272 -8.71 -9.41 -10.97
CA ALA A 272 -9.97 -10.12 -11.16
C ALA A 272 -9.85 -11.23 -12.21
N LEU A 273 -9.10 -11.00 -13.30
CA LEU A 273 -8.81 -12.05 -14.29
C LEU A 273 -8.01 -13.20 -13.68
N SER A 274 -6.93 -12.91 -12.94
CA SER A 274 -6.16 -13.95 -12.23
C SER A 274 -7.02 -14.74 -11.22
N ALA A 275 -8.00 -14.10 -10.59
CA ALA A 275 -8.93 -14.77 -9.66
C ALA A 275 -9.92 -15.72 -10.38
N LEU A 276 -10.25 -15.43 -11.64
CA LEU A 276 -11.12 -16.27 -12.49
C LEU A 276 -10.37 -17.43 -13.12
N GLU A 277 -9.05 -17.32 -13.28
CA GLU A 277 -8.17 -18.36 -13.84
C GLU A 277 -7.12 -18.82 -12.81
N PRO A 278 -7.53 -19.36 -11.65
CA PRO A 278 -6.60 -19.67 -10.55
C PRO A 278 -5.55 -20.72 -10.91
N GLY A 279 -5.81 -21.59 -11.89
CA GLY A 279 -4.85 -22.59 -12.38
C GLY A 279 -3.67 -21.97 -13.15
N LEU A 280 -3.90 -20.89 -13.90
CA LEU A 280 -2.81 -20.12 -14.52
C LEU A 280 -2.09 -19.26 -13.48
N ALA A 281 -2.84 -18.63 -12.60
CA ALA A 281 -2.27 -17.75 -11.57
C ALA A 281 -1.38 -18.50 -10.57
N ILE A 282 -1.68 -19.76 -10.22
CA ILE A 282 -0.80 -20.56 -9.36
C ILE A 282 0.51 -20.94 -10.07
N ALA A 283 0.47 -21.18 -11.38
CA ALA A 283 1.67 -21.46 -12.18
C ALA A 283 2.57 -20.22 -12.36
N ASP A 284 2.01 -19.01 -12.34
CA ASP A 284 2.80 -17.77 -12.34
C ASP A 284 3.49 -17.49 -10.98
N ILE A 285 3.00 -18.11 -9.90
CA ILE A 285 3.48 -17.90 -8.52
C ILE A 285 4.57 -18.90 -8.12
N LEU A 286 4.50 -20.14 -8.61
CA LEU A 286 5.41 -21.24 -8.28
C LEU A 286 6.48 -21.44 -9.36
#